data_AF-A0A0D0MMI2-F1
#
_entry.id   AF-A0A0D0MMI2-F1
#
_cell.length_a   1.000
_cell.length_b   1.000
_cell.length_c   1.000
_cell.angle_alpha   90.00
_cell.angle_beta   90.00
_cell.angle_gamma   90.00
#
_symmetry.space_group_name_H-M   'P 1'
#
loop_
_entity.id
_entity.type
_entity.pdbx_description
1 polymer ?
#
loop_
_entity_poly.entity_id
_entity_poly.type
_entity_poly.pdbx_seq_one_letter_code
_entity_poly.pdbx_strand_id
1 'polypeptide(L)' 'MALTHRWLPGAEPTPEAMGTAKWLEDEHWRRMEFAVANGIALALNG' A
#
# COMPACT_ATOMS: atom_id res chain seq x y z
N MET A 1 4.72 14.82 6.55
CA MET A 1 5.27 13.46 6.39
C MET A 1 4.27 12.36 6.74
N ALA A 2 3.02 12.49 6.27
CA ALA A 2 1.95 11.58 6.69
C ALA A 2 2.18 10.11 6.27
N LEU A 3 2.79 9.89 5.09
CA LEU A 3 3.08 8.55 4.59
C LEU A 3 4.09 7.80 5.47
N THR A 4 5.17 8.45 5.91
CA THR A 4 6.16 7.81 6.78
C THR A 4 5.53 7.37 8.11
N HIS A 5 4.68 8.20 8.73
CA HIS A 5 4.00 7.80 9.97
C HIS A 5 3.02 6.64 9.78
N ARG A 6 2.36 6.55 8.61
CA ARG A 6 1.46 5.45 8.27
C ARG A 6 2.21 4.13 8.07
N TRP A 7 3.28 4.16 7.29
CA TRP A 7 3.95 2.94 6.80
C TRP A 7 5.17 2.52 7.62
N LEU A 8 5.85 3.48 8.25
CA LEU A 8 7.05 3.27 9.06
C LEU A 8 6.88 3.95 10.44
N PRO A 9 5.94 3.48 11.27
CA PRO A 9 5.67 4.11 12.56
C PRO A 9 6.92 4.08 13.45
N GLY A 10 7.27 5.22 14.03
CA GLY A 10 8.45 5.38 14.88
C GLY A 10 9.76 5.62 14.12
N ALA A 11 9.76 5.55 12.78
CA ALA A 11 10.93 5.95 11.99
C ALA A 11 11.06 7.47 11.94
N GLU A 12 12.30 7.96 11.99
CA GLU A 12 12.60 9.36 11.69
C GLU A 12 12.23 9.65 10.23
N PRO A 13 11.51 10.74 9.93
CA PRO A 13 11.04 10.99 8.60
C PRO A 13 12.15 11.61 7.74
N THR A 14 13.09 10.79 7.29
CA THR A 14 14.11 11.19 6.32
C THR A 14 13.58 11.08 4.88
N PRO A 15 14.24 11.68 3.87
CA PRO A 15 13.89 11.47 2.46
C PRO A 15 13.87 10.00 2.05
N GLU A 16 14.78 9.18 2.58
CA GLU A 16 14.85 7.74 2.33
C GLU A 16 13.63 7.03 2.94
N ALA A 17 13.30 7.34 4.20
CA ALA A 17 12.11 6.80 4.85
C ALA A 17 10.82 7.22 4.12
N MET A 18 10.78 8.44 3.58
CA MET A 18 9.68 8.90 2.73
C MET A 18 9.61 8.11 1.41
N GLY A 19 10.75 7.84 0.77
CA GLY A 19 10.83 7.03 -0.44
C GLY A 19 10.31 5.61 -0.22
N THR A 20 10.74 4.96 0.86
CA THR A 20 10.24 3.64 1.25
C THR A 20 8.74 3.66 1.55
N ALA A 21 8.26 4.66 2.30
CA ALA A 21 6.84 4.80 2.60
C ALA A 21 5.98 5.03 1.34
N LYS A 22 6.49 5.79 0.36
CA LYS A 22 5.82 5.99 -0.92
C LYS A 22 5.72 4.70 -1.73
N TRP A 23 6.81 3.93 -1.78
CA TRP A 23 6.80 2.63 -2.45
C TRP A 23 5.79 1.66 -1.80
N LEU A 24 5.71 1.64 -0.46
CA LEU A 24 4.73 0.83 0.27
C LEU A 24 3.27 1.24 -0.04
N GLU A 25 2.99 2.55 -0.13
CA GLU A 25 1.67 3.04 -0.53
C GLU A 25 1.29 2.55 -1.94
N ASP A 26 2.21 2.66 -2.90
CA ASP A 26 1.97 2.23 -4.28
C ASP A 26 1.72 0.72 -4.37
N GLU A 27 2.52 -0.07 -3.65
CA GLU A 27 2.37 -1.53 -3.63
C GLU A 27 1.07 -1.97 -2.95
N HIS A 28 0.63 -1.24 -1.92
CA HIS A 28 -0.67 -1.48 -1.27
C HIS A 28 -1.83 -1.32 -2.24
N TRP A 29 -1.88 -0.21 -2.98
CA TRP A 29 -2.96 0.03 -3.95
C TRP A 29 -2.92 -0.96 -5.11
N ARG A 30 -1.72 -1.30 -5.61
CA ARG A 30 -1.55 -2.32 -6.64
C ARG A 30 -2.10 -3.68 -6.19
N ARG A 31 -1.82 -4.10 -4.96
CA ARG A 31 -2.37 -5.35 -4.40
C ARG A 31 -3.86 -5.28 -4.15
N MET A 32 -4.36 -4.11 -3.74
CA MET A 32 -5.79 -3.90 -3.55
C MET A 32 -6.57 -4.07 -4.85
N GLU A 33 -6.05 -3.56 -5.97
CA GLU A 33 -6.64 -3.75 -7.29
C GLU A 33 -6.81 -5.24 -7.61
N PHE A 34 -5.75 -6.05 -7.44
CA PHE A 34 -5.82 -7.49 -7.65
C PHE A 34 -6.81 -8.18 -6.70
N ALA A 35 -6.82 -7.81 -5.42
CA ALA A 35 -7.73 -8.40 -4.44
C ALA A 35 -9.20 -8.11 -4.79
N VAL A 36 -9.51 -6.88 -5.20
CA VAL A 36 -10.86 -6.48 -5.62
C VAL A 36 -11.26 -7.22 -6.89
N ALA A 37 -10.41 -7.24 -7.92
CA ALA A 37 -10.70 -7.92 -9.18
C ALA A 37 -10.94 -9.42 -8.97
N ASN A 38 -10.09 -10.08 -8.18
CA ASN A 38 -10.25 -11.50 -7.86
C ASN A 38 -11.51 -11.75 -7.02
N GLY A 39 -11.83 -10.88 -6.06
CA GLY A 39 -13.05 -10.99 -5.26
C GLY A 39 -14.31 -10.86 -6.11
N ILE A 40 -14.34 -9.92 -7.06
CA ILE A 40 -15.44 -9.78 -8.03
C ILE A 40 -15.53 -11.03 -8.90
N ALA A 41 -14.41 -11.51 -9.45
CA ALA A 41 -14.39 -12.70 -10.29
C ALA A 41 -14.93 -13.94 -9.55
N LEU A 42 -14.52 -14.13 -8.29
CA LEU A 42 -15.03 -15.21 -7.45
C LEU A 42 -16.54 -15.08 -7.19
N ALA A 43 -17.00 -13.89 -6.84
CA ALA A 43 -18.43 -13.66 -6.56
C ALA A 43 -19.32 -13.90 -7.78
N LEU A 44 -18.81 -13.65 -8.99
CA LEU A 44 -19.55 -13.84 -10.24
C LEU A 44 -19.42 -15.25 -10.83
N ASN A 45 -18.32 -15.97 -10.55
CA ASN A 45 -18.03 -17.26 -11.19
C ASN A 45 -18.13 -18.49 -10.27
N GLY A 46 -18.16 -18.32 -8.94
CA GLY A 46 -18.26 -19.43 -7.97
C GLY A 46 -16.94 -20.12 -7.68
#